data_AF-A0A377TQF9-F1
#
_entry.id   AF-A0A377TQF9-F1
#
_cell.length_a   1.000
_cell.length_b   1.000
_cell.length_c   1.000
_cell.angle_alpha   90.00
_cell.angle_beta   90.00
_cell.angle_gamma   90.00
#
_symmetry.space_group_name_H-M   'P 1'
#
loop_
_entity.id
_entity.type
_entity.pdbx_description
1 polymer ?
#
loop_
_entity_poly.entity_id
_entity_poly.type
_entity_poly.pdbx_seq_one_letter_code
_entity_poly.pdbx_strand_id
1 'polypeptide(L)'
;MFKGLRTIPVIFDIVKDVQEICPDAWIINFTNPAGMVTEAVYRHTNFKRFIGVCNIPIGMKMFITDVLQLSPSDELNIDLFGLNHLVFVRDVLVNGVSRFGELLDGVASGRLTANSVKNIFDLPFSEGLIRSLRLIPCSYLLYYFKPKEMLAIEMGEYYKGGARAQVVQKVEKQLFELYKNPDLNVKPKELEQRGGA
;
A
#
# COMPACT_ATOMS: atom_id res chain seq x y z
N MET A 1 -7.61 -7.45 12.04
CA MET A 1 -8.93 -7.81 12.58
C MET A 1 -9.63 -6.64 13.28
N PHE A 2 -9.23 -6.23 14.50
CA PHE A 2 -9.95 -5.20 15.29
C PHE A 2 -10.21 -3.87 14.57
N LYS A 3 -9.31 -3.43 13.68
CA LYS A 3 -9.54 -2.24 12.85
C LYS A 3 -10.77 -2.41 11.96
N GLY A 4 -10.95 -3.58 11.34
CA GLY A 4 -12.13 -3.89 10.51
C GLY A 4 -13.42 -3.87 11.33
N LEU A 5 -13.42 -4.46 12.52
CA LEU A 5 -14.59 -4.48 13.42
C LEU A 5 -15.06 -3.07 13.82
N ARG A 6 -14.14 -2.11 13.96
CA ARG A 6 -14.50 -0.71 14.24
C ARG A 6 -14.94 0.08 13.00
N THR A 7 -14.45 -0.30 11.83
CA THR A 7 -14.63 0.47 10.59
C THR A 7 -15.87 0.05 9.81
N ILE A 8 -16.13 -1.26 9.68
CA ILE A 8 -17.21 -1.77 8.82
C ILE A 8 -18.59 -1.21 9.22
N PRO A 9 -18.98 -1.17 10.51
CA PRO A 9 -20.29 -0.62 10.89
C PRO A 9 -20.48 0.83 10.44
N VAL A 10 -19.47 1.68 10.64
CA VAL A 10 -19.50 3.09 10.23
C VAL A 10 -19.57 3.23 8.71
N ILE A 11 -18.87 2.37 7.97
CA ILE A 11 -18.96 2.36 6.51
C ILE A 11 -20.37 1.96 6.05
N PHE A 12 -21.06 1.06 6.74
CA PHE A 12 -22.44 0.70 6.41
C PHE A 12 -23.40 1.87 6.66
N ASP A 13 -23.21 2.64 7.73
CA ASP A 13 -23.98 3.86 7.96
C ASP A 13 -23.77 4.88 6.83
N ILE A 14 -22.51 5.12 6.43
CA ILE A 14 -22.19 6.01 5.30
C ILE A 14 -22.80 5.49 3.99
N VAL A 15 -22.75 4.18 3.72
CA VAL A 15 -23.36 3.59 2.53
C VAL A 15 -24.87 3.82 2.53
N LYS A 16 -25.54 3.69 3.68
CA LYS A 16 -26.97 3.96 3.82
C LYS A 16 -27.29 5.43 3.51
N ASP A 17 -26.51 6.36 4.06
CA ASP A 17 -26.68 7.80 3.81
C ASP A 17 -26.48 8.14 2.33
N VAL A 18 -25.46 7.55 1.68
CA VAL A 18 -25.21 7.75 0.24
C VAL A 18 -26.36 7.20 -0.60
N GLN A 19 -26.92 6.04 -0.24
CA GLN A 19 -28.07 5.48 -0.95
C GLN A 19 -29.33 6.35 -0.83
N GLU A 20 -29.50 7.10 0.25
CA GLU A 20 -30.64 8.00 0.47
C GLU A 20 -30.42 9.38 -0.18
N ILE A 21 -29.25 9.98 0.04
CA ILE A 21 -28.99 11.39 -0.27
C ILE A 21 -28.42 11.56 -1.67
N CYS A 22 -27.52 10.66 -2.10
CA CYS A 22 -26.80 10.77 -3.36
C CYS A 22 -26.60 9.38 -4.01
N PRO A 23 -27.70 8.69 -4.39
CA PRO A 23 -27.66 7.27 -4.81
C PRO A 23 -26.76 7.00 -6.03
N ASP A 24 -26.44 8.02 -6.80
CA ASP A 24 -25.56 7.92 -7.96
C ASP A 24 -24.07 8.14 -7.65
N ALA A 25 -23.71 8.52 -6.44
CA ALA A 25 -22.32 8.76 -6.07
C ALA A 25 -21.50 7.47 -6.05
N TRP A 26 -20.21 7.61 -6.37
CA TRP A 26 -19.20 6.59 -6.09
C TRP A 26 -18.58 6.86 -4.72
N ILE A 27 -18.40 5.81 -3.93
CA ILE A 27 -17.58 5.85 -2.71
C ILE A 27 -16.18 5.34 -3.05
N ILE A 28 -15.18 6.21 -2.89
CA ILE A 28 -13.77 5.87 -3.02
C ILE A 28 -13.17 5.71 -1.63
N ASN A 29 -12.93 4.47 -1.21
CA ASN A 29 -12.52 4.13 0.14
C ASN A 29 -11.00 3.99 0.29
N PHE A 30 -10.40 4.90 1.07
CA PHE A 30 -9.04 4.79 1.58
C PHE A 30 -8.97 4.15 2.98
N THR A 31 -10.11 3.98 3.65
CA THR A 31 -10.15 3.55 5.05
C THR A 31 -9.76 2.08 5.16
N ASN A 32 -8.65 1.84 5.86
CA ASN A 32 -8.15 0.48 6.08
C ASN A 32 -8.98 -0.34 7.09
N PRO A 33 -8.98 -1.68 7.01
CA PRO A 33 -8.35 -2.49 5.97
C PRO A 33 -9.18 -2.44 4.68
N ALA A 34 -8.66 -1.80 3.63
CA ALA A 34 -9.48 -1.31 2.52
C ALA A 34 -10.14 -2.48 1.77
N GLY A 35 -9.41 -3.58 1.54
CA GLY A 35 -9.98 -4.75 0.89
C GLY A 35 -11.03 -5.47 1.74
N MET A 36 -10.84 -5.56 3.06
CA MET A 36 -11.84 -6.16 3.96
C MET A 36 -13.12 -5.32 4.02
N VAL A 37 -12.98 -3.99 4.01
CA VAL A 37 -14.12 -3.07 3.97
C VAL A 37 -14.86 -3.19 2.64
N THR A 38 -14.13 -3.19 1.51
CA THR A 38 -14.73 -3.39 0.19
C THR A 38 -15.46 -4.73 0.10
N GLU A 39 -14.87 -5.81 0.60
CA GLU A 39 -15.52 -7.13 0.64
C GLU A 39 -16.79 -7.12 1.49
N ALA A 40 -16.76 -6.45 2.64
CA ALA A 40 -17.92 -6.34 3.52
C ALA A 40 -19.08 -5.61 2.82
N VAL A 41 -18.81 -4.48 2.16
CA VAL A 41 -19.81 -3.74 1.38
C VAL A 41 -20.33 -4.61 0.23
N TYR A 42 -19.44 -5.26 -0.51
CA TYR A 42 -19.80 -6.10 -1.65
C TYR A 42 -20.70 -7.28 -1.26
N ARG A 43 -20.39 -7.98 -0.15
CA ARG A 43 -21.13 -9.17 0.28
C ARG A 43 -22.40 -8.88 1.08
N HIS A 44 -22.40 -7.82 1.87
CA HIS A 44 -23.45 -7.59 2.87
C HIS A 44 -24.32 -6.38 2.56
N THR A 45 -24.12 -5.72 1.42
CA THR A 45 -24.98 -4.63 0.94
C THR A 45 -25.30 -4.81 -0.55
N ASN A 46 -26.29 -4.06 -1.03
CA ASN A 46 -26.60 -3.97 -2.46
C ASN A 46 -25.85 -2.82 -3.16
N PHE A 47 -24.93 -2.14 -2.47
CA PHE A 47 -24.24 -0.97 -2.99
C PHE A 47 -23.08 -1.39 -3.90
N LYS A 48 -23.15 -1.03 -5.19
CA LYS A 48 -22.18 -1.44 -6.22
C LYS A 48 -21.16 -0.38 -6.60
N ARG A 49 -21.43 0.91 -6.32
CA ARG A 49 -20.55 2.03 -6.66
C ARG A 49 -19.49 2.27 -5.57
N PHE A 50 -18.75 1.24 -5.20
CA PHE A 50 -17.75 1.27 -4.13
C PHE A 50 -16.40 0.77 -4.62
N ILE A 51 -15.37 1.62 -4.53
CA ILE A 51 -13.99 1.27 -4.93
C ILE A 51 -13.08 1.43 -3.72
N GLY A 52 -12.44 0.33 -3.30
CA GLY A 52 -11.36 0.38 -2.34
C GLY A 52 -10.03 0.65 -3.04
N VAL A 53 -9.25 1.60 -2.51
CA VAL A 53 -7.96 1.99 -3.10
C VAL A 53 -6.79 1.72 -2.14
N CYS A 54 -5.61 1.51 -2.71
CA CYS A 54 -4.38 1.26 -1.99
C CYS A 54 -3.20 1.89 -2.76
N ASN A 55 -2.16 2.30 -2.04
CA ASN A 55 -0.96 2.91 -2.62
C ASN A 55 0.10 1.89 -3.08
N ILE A 56 -0.04 0.60 -2.75
CA ILE A 56 0.93 -0.43 -3.14
C ILE A 56 1.07 -0.55 -4.68
N PRO A 57 -0.01 -0.62 -5.48
CA PRO A 57 0.11 -0.70 -6.95
C PRO A 57 0.86 0.48 -7.58
N ILE A 58 0.60 1.71 -7.11
CA ILE A 58 1.31 2.88 -7.64
C ILE A 58 2.79 2.88 -7.22
N GLY A 59 3.10 2.48 -5.99
CA GLY A 59 4.49 2.31 -5.55
C GLY A 59 5.25 1.25 -6.36
N MET A 60 4.59 0.13 -6.67
CA MET A 60 5.15 -0.90 -7.56
C MET A 60 5.38 -0.35 -8.97
N LYS A 61 4.43 0.42 -9.52
CA LYS A 61 4.60 1.06 -10.83
C LYS A 61 5.81 1.97 -10.86
N MET A 62 5.95 2.85 -9.86
CA MET A 62 7.10 3.75 -9.76
C MET A 62 8.42 2.99 -9.66
N PHE A 63 8.47 1.95 -8.83
CA PHE A 63 9.64 1.07 -8.73
C PHE A 63 9.99 0.40 -10.06
N ILE A 64 9.02 -0.21 -10.74
CA ILE A 64 9.24 -0.92 -12.01
C ILE A 64 9.69 0.06 -13.10
N THR A 65 9.08 1.24 -13.18
CA THR A 65 9.48 2.31 -14.10
C THR A 65 10.93 2.71 -13.90
N ASP A 66 11.37 2.88 -12.65
CA ASP A 66 12.74 3.28 -12.31
C ASP A 66 13.75 2.17 -12.66
N VAL A 67 13.51 0.94 -12.17
CA VAL A 67 14.49 -0.14 -12.33
C VAL A 67 14.60 -0.69 -13.75
N LEU A 68 13.52 -0.62 -14.53
CA LEU A 68 13.55 -0.97 -15.95
C LEU A 68 13.96 0.21 -16.85
N GLN A 69 14.26 1.37 -16.25
CA GLN A 69 14.69 2.60 -16.91
C GLN A 69 13.71 3.05 -18.01
N LEU A 70 12.42 3.03 -17.70
CA LEU A 70 11.37 3.36 -18.66
C LEU A 70 11.33 4.87 -18.91
N SER A 71 11.17 5.24 -20.17
CA SER A 71 10.95 6.60 -20.63
C SER A 71 9.48 7.00 -20.51
N PRO A 72 9.15 8.31 -20.55
CA PRO A 72 7.76 8.77 -20.57
C PRO A 72 6.93 8.27 -21.76
N SER A 73 7.57 7.85 -22.85
CA SER A 73 6.92 7.27 -24.03
C SER A 73 6.61 5.78 -23.89
N ASP A 74 7.18 5.09 -22.90
CA ASP A 74 6.96 3.67 -22.71
C ASP A 74 5.61 3.39 -22.03
N GLU A 75 4.87 2.43 -22.59
CA GLU A 75 3.63 1.92 -22.01
C GLU A 75 3.96 0.77 -21.04
N LEU A 76 3.68 0.97 -19.75
CA LEU A 76 3.85 -0.04 -18.71
C LEU A 76 2.49 -0.64 -18.29
N ASN A 77 2.32 -1.93 -18.53
CA ASN A 77 1.22 -2.74 -18.02
C ASN A 77 1.75 -3.71 -16.97
N ILE A 78 1.12 -3.75 -15.79
CA ILE A 78 1.54 -4.60 -14.67
C ILE A 78 0.42 -5.57 -14.37
N ASP A 79 0.74 -6.85 -14.45
CA ASP A 79 -0.20 -7.92 -14.10
C ASP A 79 -0.13 -8.16 -12.58
N LEU A 80 -1.05 -7.50 -11.88
CA LEU A 80 -1.18 -7.56 -10.42
C LEU A 80 -2.39 -8.41 -10.04
N PHE A 81 -2.21 -9.26 -9.03
CA PHE A 81 -3.32 -10.03 -8.47
C PHE A 81 -3.14 -10.23 -6.95
N GLY A 82 -4.25 -10.55 -6.28
CA GLY A 82 -4.29 -10.81 -4.85
C GLY A 82 -5.34 -9.95 -4.13
N LEU A 83 -5.09 -9.64 -2.87
CA LEU A 83 -5.96 -8.82 -2.02
C LEU A 83 -5.24 -7.53 -1.61
N ASN A 84 -5.98 -6.57 -1.04
CA ASN A 84 -5.37 -5.40 -0.41
C ASN A 84 -4.30 -5.83 0.63
N HIS A 85 -3.08 -5.32 0.48
CA HIS A 85 -1.89 -5.69 1.28
C HIS A 85 -1.46 -7.18 1.19
N LEU A 86 -1.95 -7.89 0.18
CA LEU A 86 -1.54 -9.25 -0.16
C LEU A 86 -1.52 -9.38 -1.69
N VAL A 87 -0.62 -8.62 -2.33
CA VAL A 87 -0.53 -8.50 -3.79
C VAL A 87 0.77 -9.12 -4.30
N PHE A 88 0.68 -9.73 -5.47
CA PHE A 88 1.80 -10.24 -6.24
C PHE A 88 1.82 -9.62 -7.64
N VAL A 89 3.02 -9.39 -8.17
CA VAL A 89 3.26 -9.15 -9.60
C VAL A 89 3.48 -10.50 -10.27
N ARG A 90 2.67 -10.81 -11.29
CA ARG A 90 2.82 -11.99 -12.16
C ARG A 90 3.68 -11.70 -13.38
N ASP A 91 3.50 -10.53 -13.97
CA ASP A 91 4.20 -10.10 -15.19
C ASP A 91 4.26 -8.56 -15.26
N VAL A 92 5.21 -8.05 -16.06
CA VAL A 92 5.32 -6.64 -16.43
C VAL A 92 5.56 -6.55 -17.92
N LEU A 93 4.65 -5.89 -18.63
CA LEU A 93 4.74 -5.69 -20.07
C LEU A 93 5.14 -4.24 -20.34
N VAL A 94 6.20 -4.06 -21.12
CA VAL A 94 6.68 -2.76 -21.60
C VAL A 94 6.48 -2.74 -23.11
N ASN A 95 5.65 -1.83 -23.61
CA ASN A 95 5.28 -1.74 -25.03
C ASN A 95 4.80 -3.09 -25.59
N GLY A 96 4.00 -3.82 -24.79
CA GLY A 96 3.45 -5.13 -25.15
C GLY A 96 4.40 -6.33 -24.99
N VAL A 97 5.65 -6.11 -24.57
CA VAL A 97 6.65 -7.19 -24.39
C VAL A 97 6.93 -7.43 -22.92
N SER A 98 6.85 -8.69 -22.47
CA SER A 98 7.17 -9.06 -21.09
C SER A 98 8.65 -8.78 -20.78
N ARG A 99 8.90 -8.06 -19.68
CA ARG A 99 10.22 -7.85 -19.06
C ARG A 99 10.30 -8.47 -17.65
N PHE A 100 9.40 -9.40 -17.33
CA PHE A 100 9.33 -9.99 -16.01
C PHE A 100 10.56 -10.80 -15.63
N GLY A 101 11.21 -11.49 -16.57
CA GLY A 101 12.44 -12.25 -16.30
C GLY A 101 13.57 -11.34 -15.77
N GLU A 102 13.78 -10.21 -16.43
CA GLU A 102 14.77 -9.20 -16.00
C GLU A 102 14.45 -8.62 -14.62
N LEU A 103 13.18 -8.25 -14.40
CA LEU A 103 12.73 -7.74 -13.12
C LEU A 103 12.90 -8.78 -12.00
N LEU A 104 12.49 -10.03 -12.24
CA LEU A 104 12.59 -11.15 -11.29
C LEU A 104 14.05 -11.41 -10.93
N ASP A 105 14.95 -11.47 -11.92
CA ASP A 105 16.38 -11.69 -11.69
C ASP A 105 17.01 -10.53 -10.92
N GLY A 106 16.65 -9.29 -11.25
CA GLY A 106 17.13 -8.11 -10.55
C GLY A 106 16.70 -8.08 -9.08
N VAL A 107 15.42 -8.38 -8.80
CA VAL A 107 14.89 -8.44 -7.43
C VAL A 107 15.48 -9.62 -6.66
N ALA A 108 15.53 -10.82 -7.26
CA ALA A 108 16.00 -12.03 -6.59
C ALA A 108 17.49 -11.95 -6.22
N SER A 109 18.32 -11.35 -7.10
CA SER A 109 19.75 -11.13 -6.85
C SER A 109 20.06 -9.95 -5.91
N GLY A 110 19.05 -9.17 -5.51
CA GLY A 110 19.23 -7.96 -4.71
C GLY A 110 19.84 -6.78 -5.47
N ARG A 111 19.99 -6.87 -6.80
CA ARG A 111 20.45 -5.75 -7.65
C ARG A 111 19.40 -4.65 -7.75
N LEU A 112 18.12 -5.02 -7.67
CA LEU A 112 16.99 -4.11 -7.68
C LEU A 112 16.33 -4.11 -6.30
N THR A 113 16.60 -3.08 -5.51
CA THR A 113 15.95 -2.85 -4.22
C THR A 113 14.90 -1.77 -4.36
N ALA A 114 13.64 -2.07 -4.06
CA ALA A 114 12.58 -1.08 -4.07
C ALA A 114 12.70 -0.17 -2.86
N ASN A 115 12.54 1.13 -3.04
CA ASN A 115 12.22 2.02 -1.93
C ASN A 115 10.87 1.57 -1.35
N SER A 116 10.90 0.87 -0.22
CA SER A 116 9.70 0.36 0.43
C SER A 116 8.84 1.52 0.97
N VAL A 117 7.53 1.30 1.12
CA VAL A 117 6.68 2.23 1.85
C VAL A 117 7.24 2.41 3.27
N LYS A 118 7.43 3.65 3.75
CA LYS A 118 8.04 3.98 5.07
C LYS A 118 7.44 3.28 6.30
N ASN A 119 6.31 2.59 6.15
CA ASN A 119 5.67 1.82 7.21
C ASN A 119 6.18 0.38 7.32
N ILE A 120 7.02 -0.12 6.39
CA ILE A 120 7.55 -1.49 6.42
C ILE A 120 9.06 -1.42 6.23
N PHE A 121 9.80 -2.04 7.13
CA PHE A 121 11.25 -2.16 7.04
C PHE A 121 11.63 -2.88 5.74
N ASP A 122 12.63 -2.36 5.03
CA ASP A 122 13.10 -2.95 3.79
C ASP A 122 13.96 -4.18 4.10
N LEU A 123 13.29 -5.33 4.20
CA LEU A 123 13.94 -6.63 4.29
C LEU A 123 13.80 -7.35 2.94
N PRO A 124 14.90 -7.77 2.31
CA PRO A 124 14.80 -8.53 1.09
C PRO A 124 14.14 -9.89 1.35
N PHE A 125 13.28 -10.32 0.43
CA PHE A 125 12.85 -11.71 0.36
C PHE A 125 14.05 -12.59 -0.01
N SER A 126 14.03 -13.86 0.39
CA SER A 126 15.12 -14.77 0.02
C SER A 126 15.11 -15.02 -1.48
N GLU A 127 16.30 -15.05 -2.09
CA GLU A 127 16.46 -15.32 -3.53
C GLU A 127 15.75 -16.62 -3.93
N GLY A 128 15.97 -17.70 -3.16
CA GLY A 128 15.32 -18.99 -3.40
C GLY A 128 13.79 -18.90 -3.38
N LEU A 129 13.21 -18.11 -2.47
CA LEU A 129 11.75 -17.93 -2.43
C LEU A 129 11.24 -17.22 -3.69
N ILE A 130 11.87 -16.12 -4.10
CA ILE A 130 11.46 -15.36 -5.29
C ILE A 130 11.57 -16.22 -6.55
N ARG A 131 12.69 -16.95 -6.70
CA ARG A 131 12.90 -17.85 -7.86
C ARG A 131 11.93 -19.02 -7.88
N SER A 132 11.60 -19.60 -6.72
CA SER A 132 10.64 -20.70 -6.62
C SER A 132 9.20 -20.25 -6.85
N LEU A 133 8.81 -19.09 -6.32
CA LEU A 133 7.46 -18.55 -6.52
C LEU A 133 7.23 -18.10 -7.96
N ARG A 134 8.27 -17.57 -8.64
CA ARG A 134 8.16 -16.84 -9.91
C ARG A 134 7.10 -15.74 -9.86
N LEU A 135 7.05 -15.05 -8.72
CA LEU A 135 6.16 -13.92 -8.43
C LEU A 135 6.94 -12.92 -7.60
N ILE A 136 6.61 -11.63 -7.74
CA ILE A 136 7.17 -10.58 -6.88
C ILE A 136 6.12 -10.19 -5.84
N PRO A 137 6.27 -10.58 -4.57
CA PRO A 137 5.33 -10.24 -3.50
C PRO A 137 5.49 -8.78 -3.06
N CYS A 138 4.39 -8.15 -2.63
CA CYS A 138 4.48 -6.83 -1.99
C CYS A 138 5.11 -6.93 -0.59
N SER A 139 5.64 -5.81 -0.08
CA SER A 139 6.36 -5.76 1.20
C SER A 139 5.53 -6.20 2.41
N TYR A 140 4.20 -6.12 2.37
CA TYR A 140 3.33 -6.64 3.44
C TYR A 140 3.44 -8.16 3.59
N LEU A 141 3.89 -8.91 2.58
CA LEU A 141 4.08 -10.34 2.71
C LEU A 141 5.26 -10.72 3.61
N LEU A 142 6.09 -9.76 4.03
CA LEU A 142 7.11 -9.98 5.07
C LEU A 142 6.47 -10.43 6.40
N TYR A 143 5.26 -9.98 6.72
CA TYR A 143 4.53 -10.46 7.90
C TYR A 143 4.16 -11.94 7.83
N TYR A 144 4.15 -12.53 6.63
CA TYR A 144 3.81 -13.93 6.39
C TYR A 144 5.06 -14.80 6.19
N PHE A 145 6.02 -14.33 5.40
CA PHE A 145 7.24 -15.07 5.08
C PHE A 145 8.38 -14.87 6.09
N LYS A 146 8.37 -13.77 6.85
CA LYS A 146 9.40 -13.39 7.83
C LYS A 146 8.78 -12.92 9.17
N PRO A 147 7.82 -13.67 9.75
CA PRO A 147 7.07 -13.18 10.91
C PRO A 147 7.95 -12.93 12.14
N LYS A 148 9.02 -13.73 12.34
CA LYS A 148 9.93 -13.57 13.47
C LYS A 148 10.75 -12.28 13.35
N GLU A 149 11.27 -12.01 12.16
CA GLU A 149 12.05 -10.81 11.88
C GLU A 149 11.18 -9.55 11.98
N MET A 150 9.96 -9.59 11.42
CA MET A 150 9.02 -8.47 11.53
C MET A 150 8.65 -8.18 12.98
N LEU A 151 8.36 -9.20 13.78
CA LEU A 151 8.07 -9.04 15.20
C LEU A 151 9.27 -8.44 15.96
N ALA A 152 10.49 -8.94 15.69
CA ALA A 152 11.70 -8.42 16.33
C ALA A 152 11.93 -6.93 16.01
N ILE A 153 11.70 -6.53 14.75
CA ILE A 153 11.78 -5.12 14.33
C ILE A 153 10.72 -4.28 15.05
N GLU A 154 9.46 -4.72 15.06
CA GLU A 154 8.37 -4.00 15.73
C GLU A 154 8.63 -3.84 17.24
N MET A 155 9.15 -4.88 17.90
CA MET A 155 9.57 -4.80 19.30
C MET A 155 10.73 -3.82 19.49
N GLY A 156 11.73 -3.86 18.60
CA GLY A 156 12.86 -2.93 18.64
C GLY A 156 12.44 -1.47 18.51
N GLU A 157 11.56 -1.17 17.55
CA GLU A 157 10.99 0.17 17.35
C GLU A 157 10.14 0.60 18.55
N TYR A 158 9.34 -0.31 19.11
CA TYR A 158 8.56 -0.06 20.32
C TYR A 158 9.44 0.38 21.50
N TYR A 159 10.56 -0.31 21.74
CA TYR A 159 11.48 0.04 22.83
C TYR A 159 12.28 1.32 22.57
N LYS A 160 12.53 1.70 21.30
CA LYS A 160 13.27 2.92 20.95
C LYS A 160 12.43 4.19 20.95
N GLY A 161 11.21 4.11 20.41
CA GLY A 161 10.42 5.30 20.06
C GLY A 161 8.91 5.14 20.19
N GLY A 162 8.45 3.97 20.63
CA GLY A 162 7.04 3.60 20.72
C GLY A 162 6.50 2.96 19.45
N ALA A 163 5.22 2.56 19.50
CA ALA A 163 4.55 1.98 18.34
C ALA A 163 4.40 3.01 17.21
N ARG A 164 4.28 2.53 15.96
CA ARG A 164 4.10 3.40 14.78
C ARG A 164 2.96 4.41 14.94
N ALA A 165 1.87 4.03 15.60
CA ALA A 165 0.75 4.95 15.89
C ALA A 165 1.17 6.15 16.77
N GLN A 166 2.06 5.94 17.75
CA GLN A 166 2.56 7.02 18.61
C GLN A 166 3.50 7.94 17.83
N VAL A 167 4.32 7.39 16.92
CA VAL A 167 5.15 8.17 16.00
C VAL A 167 4.27 9.03 15.09
N VAL A 168 3.27 8.44 14.44
CA VAL A 168 2.34 9.17 13.57
C VAL A 168 1.57 10.24 14.34
N GLN A 169 1.15 9.98 15.57
CA GLN A 169 0.48 10.99 16.40
C GLN A 169 1.38 12.23 16.64
N LYS A 170 2.69 12.05 16.84
CA LYS A 170 3.63 13.17 16.98
C LYS A 170 3.77 13.95 15.68
N VAL A 171 3.90 13.26 14.55
CA VAL A 171 3.98 13.87 13.21
C VAL A 171 2.70 14.64 12.89
N GLU A 172 1.52 14.09 13.18
CA GLU A 172 0.24 14.77 12.96
C GLU A 172 0.11 16.04 13.80
N LYS A 173 0.54 16.04 15.07
CA LYS A 173 0.56 17.26 15.90
C LYS A 173 1.44 18.36 15.28
N GLN A 174 2.61 18.01 14.75
CA GLN A 174 3.49 18.97 14.08
C GLN A 174 2.84 19.52 12.80
N LEU A 175 2.24 18.64 11.99
CA LEU A 175 1.52 19.04 10.78
C LEU A 175 0.35 19.98 11.08
N PHE A 176 -0.44 19.70 12.11
CA PHE A 176 -1.55 20.58 12.49
C PHE A 176 -1.08 21.97 12.94
N GLU A 177 0.10 22.09 13.56
CA GLU A 177 0.67 23.39 13.89
C GLU A 177 1.05 24.17 12.62
N LEU A 178 1.70 23.51 11.66
CA LEU A 178 2.05 24.09 10.37
C LEU A 178 0.80 24.55 9.60
N TYR A 179 -0.26 23.76 9.63
CA TYR A 179 -1.53 24.08 8.95
C TYR A 179 -2.35 25.20 9.59
N LYS A 180 -1.93 25.75 10.74
CA LYS A 180 -2.52 27.00 11.26
C LYS A 180 -2.13 28.22 10.43
N ASN A 181 -1.01 28.15 9.71
CA ASN A 181 -0.59 29.25 8.84
C ASN A 181 -1.44 29.24 7.54
N PRO A 182 -2.32 30.23 7.32
CA PRO A 182 -3.13 30.30 6.11
C PRO A 182 -2.31 30.54 4.83
N ASP A 183 -1.08 31.05 4.96
CA ASP A 183 -0.19 31.33 3.83
C ASP A 183 0.64 30.11 3.40
N LEU A 184 0.54 28.98 4.12
CA LEU A 184 1.26 27.76 3.77
C LEU A 184 0.69 27.16 2.47
N ASN A 185 1.45 27.31 1.38
CA ASN A 185 1.07 26.85 0.04
C ASN A 185 2.03 25.79 -0.55
N VAL A 186 2.96 25.29 0.26
CA VAL A 186 3.90 24.22 -0.10
C VAL A 186 3.67 22.99 0.77
N LYS A 187 3.88 21.79 0.19
CA LYS A 187 3.76 20.53 0.92
C LYS A 187 4.81 20.47 2.05
N PRO A 188 4.41 20.34 3.33
CA PRO A 188 5.36 20.18 4.43
C PRO A 188 6.20 18.92 4.28
N LYS A 189 7.50 19.01 4.57
CA LYS A 189 8.42 17.86 4.50
C LYS A 189 8.05 16.78 5.53
N GLU A 190 7.48 17.19 6.65
CA GLU A 190 6.98 16.32 7.72
C GLU A 190 5.89 15.37 7.20
N LEU A 191 5.12 15.79 6.18
CA LEU A 191 4.07 14.96 5.62
C LEU A 191 4.65 13.68 5.01
N GLU A 192 5.85 13.75 4.42
CA GLU A 192 6.57 12.61 3.86
C GLU A 192 6.95 11.56 4.92
N GLN A 193 6.86 11.88 6.22
CA GLN A 193 7.09 10.90 7.29
C GLN A 193 5.88 9.98 7.52
N ARG A 194 4.71 10.30 6.96
CA ARG A 194 3.55 9.40 6.91
C ARG A 194 3.76 8.35 5.82
N GLY A 195 3.27 7.14 6.05
CA GLY A 195 3.27 6.14 4.97
C GLY A 195 2.19 6.46 3.95
N GLY A 196 2.58 6.49 2.67
CA GLY A 196 1.69 6.82 1.54
C GLY A 196 1.57 8.32 1.22
N ALA A 197 2.37 9.17 1.88
CA ALA A 197 2.51 10.59 1.56
C ALA A 197 3.52 10.85 0.45
#